data_AF-A0ABD0SCB4-F1
#
_entry.id   AF-A0ABD0SCB4-F1
#
_cell.length_a   1.000
_cell.length_b   1.000
_cell.length_c   1.000
_cell.angle_alpha   90.00
_cell.angle_beta   90.00
_cell.angle_gamma   90.00
#
_symmetry.space_group_name_H-M   'P 1'
#
loop_
_entity.id
_entity.type
_entity.pdbx_description
1 polymer ?
#
loop_
_entity_poly.entity_id
_entity_poly.type
_entity_poly.pdbx_seq_one_letter_code
_entity_poly.pdbx_strand_id
1 'polypeptide(L)'
;MSAPPTAEQIEMLLNFLQEHQDLARGHLRDVSGRARTRELWQGLANNLNACGGTVKTVKQWQRVWADRKYLAKKAASASRQSASATGGGPSTAPPISDTDRRIISIMGEGFGSQQVEGRVPAFYPVSSFISTIKVVKKVFALCMISGLCMISLSILL
;
A
#
# COMPACT_ATOMS: atom_id res chain seq x y z
N MET A 1 -15.14 5.43 13.45
CA MET A 1 -14.42 5.63 12.16
C MET A 1 -14.11 7.11 12.06
N SER A 2 -12.87 7.53 11.74
CA SER A 2 -12.54 8.96 11.63
C SER A 2 -13.00 9.52 10.26
N ALA A 3 -13.37 10.80 10.22
CA ALA A 3 -13.87 11.48 9.02
C ALA A 3 -12.93 11.31 7.81
N PRO A 4 -13.44 11.29 6.56
CA PRO A 4 -12.59 11.17 5.38
C PRO A 4 -11.62 12.37 5.27
N PRO A 5 -10.40 12.19 4.71
CA PRO A 5 -9.52 13.30 4.39
C PRO A 5 -10.12 14.24 3.34
N THR A 6 -9.81 15.54 3.44
CA THR A 6 -10.20 16.53 2.44
C THR A 6 -9.44 16.33 1.13
N ALA A 7 -9.91 16.94 0.04
CA ALA A 7 -9.21 16.89 -1.25
C ALA A 7 -7.77 17.44 -1.16
N GLU A 8 -7.59 18.55 -0.45
CA GLU A 8 -6.29 19.17 -0.22
C GLU A 8 -5.31 18.26 0.53
N GLN A 9 -5.79 17.59 1.59
CA GLN A 9 -4.97 16.60 2.32
C GLN A 9 -4.59 15.41 1.44
N ILE A 10 -5.46 15.00 0.51
CA ILE A 10 -5.15 13.92 -0.43
C ILE A 10 -4.11 14.37 -1.45
N GLU A 11 -4.22 15.58 -1.99
CA GLU A 11 -3.21 16.10 -2.93
C GLU A 11 -1.84 16.25 -2.26
N MET A 12 -1.79 16.77 -1.04
CA MET A 12 -0.55 16.86 -0.26
C MET A 12 0.06 15.47 0.00
N LEU A 13 -0.76 14.48 0.36
CA LEU A 13 -0.33 13.09 0.52
C LEU A 13 0.28 12.53 -0.76
N LEU A 14 -0.36 12.77 -1.92
CA LEU A 14 0.12 12.27 -3.21
C LEU A 14 1.39 12.97 -3.67
N ASN A 15 1.51 14.29 -3.49
CA ASN A 15 2.74 15.05 -3.78
C ASN A 15 3.92 14.45 -3.02
N PHE A 16 3.79 14.29 -1.70
CA PHE A 16 4.85 13.76 -0.87
C PHE A 16 5.24 12.32 -1.25
N LEU A 17 4.26 11.45 -1.49
CA LEU A 17 4.53 10.05 -1.85
C LEU A 17 5.08 9.88 -3.27
N GLN A 18 4.83 10.86 -4.15
CA GLN A 18 5.44 10.90 -5.47
C GLN A 18 6.92 11.27 -5.41
N GLU A 19 7.30 12.18 -4.51
CA GLU A 19 8.70 12.55 -4.25
C GLU A 19 9.46 11.44 -3.48
N HIS A 20 8.74 10.71 -2.62
CA HIS A 20 9.28 9.61 -1.82
C HIS A 20 8.74 8.25 -2.26
N GLN A 21 8.99 7.85 -3.52
CA GLN A 21 8.46 6.60 -4.08
C GLN A 21 8.93 5.34 -3.32
N ASP A 22 10.12 5.37 -2.75
CA ASP A 22 10.67 4.33 -1.87
C ASP A 22 9.81 4.11 -0.62
N LEU A 23 9.31 5.18 -0.01
CA LEU A 23 8.34 5.16 1.07
C LEU A 23 6.98 4.66 0.57
N ALA A 24 6.49 5.19 -0.56
CA ALA A 24 5.18 4.86 -1.12
C ALA A 24 5.04 3.37 -1.47
N ARG A 25 6.12 2.79 -2.01
CA ARG A 25 6.23 1.38 -2.42
C ARG A 25 6.61 0.44 -1.26
N GLY A 26 7.10 0.99 -0.14
CA GLY A 26 7.51 0.20 1.03
C GLY A 26 8.83 -0.55 0.82
N HIS A 27 9.79 0.08 0.14
CA HIS A 27 11.11 -0.47 -0.17
C HIS A 27 12.17 -0.18 0.92
N LEU A 28 11.88 0.69 1.89
CA LEU A 28 12.74 1.01 3.02
C LEU A 28 12.65 -0.08 4.12
N ARG A 29 13.34 -1.21 3.93
CA ARG A 29 13.18 -2.42 4.77
C ARG A 29 14.36 -2.76 5.68
N ASP A 30 15.51 -2.16 5.48
CA ASP A 30 16.69 -2.30 6.34
C ASP A 30 16.50 -1.57 7.69
N VAL A 31 17.42 -1.77 8.63
CA VAL A 31 17.32 -1.19 9.98
C VAL A 31 17.24 0.34 9.91
N SER A 32 18.11 0.95 9.10
CA SER A 32 18.12 2.38 8.82
C SER A 32 16.84 2.84 8.10
N GLY A 33 16.36 2.08 7.13
CA GLY A 33 15.11 2.35 6.41
C GLY A 33 13.86 2.29 7.28
N ARG A 34 13.82 1.44 8.32
CA ARG A 34 12.71 1.45 9.29
C ARG A 34 12.65 2.74 10.09
N ALA A 35 13.80 3.27 10.52
CA ALA A 35 13.87 4.55 11.22
C ALA A 35 13.42 5.69 10.31
N ARG A 36 14.00 5.77 9.10
CA ARG A 36 13.64 6.75 8.07
C ARG A 36 12.16 6.68 7.67
N THR A 37 11.61 5.48 7.55
CA THR A 37 10.17 5.27 7.28
C THR A 37 9.31 5.89 8.37
N ARG A 38 9.66 5.68 9.65
CA ARG A 38 8.91 6.27 10.76
C ARG A 38 8.98 7.80 10.72
N GLU A 39 10.16 8.36 10.51
CA GLU A 39 10.38 9.81 10.44
C GLU A 39 9.59 10.45 9.30
N LEU A 40 9.67 9.89 8.08
CA LEU A 40 8.95 10.42 6.93
C LEU A 40 7.43 10.37 7.12
N TRP A 41 6.91 9.24 7.63
CA TRP A 41 5.48 9.14 7.92
C TRP A 41 5.03 10.07 9.04
N GLN A 42 5.88 10.29 10.05
CA GLN A 42 5.57 11.20 11.15
C GLN A 42 5.55 12.65 10.67
N GLY A 43 6.55 13.08 9.90
CA GLY A 43 6.58 14.42 9.28
C GLY A 43 5.39 14.65 8.37
N LEU A 44 5.08 13.68 7.51
CA LEU A 44 3.91 13.76 6.63
C LEU A 44 2.60 13.86 7.41
N ALA A 45 2.41 13.05 8.46
CA ALA A 45 1.21 13.12 9.29
C ALA A 45 1.06 14.49 9.97
N ASN A 46 2.17 15.08 10.45
CA ASN A 46 2.16 16.40 11.06
C ASN A 46 1.74 17.46 10.02
N ASN A 47 2.32 17.44 8.82
CA ASN A 47 1.99 18.38 7.75
C ASN A 47 0.52 18.27 7.32
N LEU A 48 0.01 17.04 7.13
CA LEU A 48 -1.38 16.79 6.76
C LEU A 48 -2.37 17.25 7.83
N ASN A 49 -2.04 17.05 9.10
CA ASN A 49 -2.88 17.49 10.21
C ASN A 49 -2.84 19.02 10.39
N ALA A 50 -1.71 19.66 10.07
CA ALA A 50 -1.55 21.12 10.11
C ALA A 50 -2.29 21.85 8.98
N CYS A 51 -2.51 21.17 7.84
CA CYS A 51 -3.29 21.68 6.70
C CYS A 51 -4.77 21.94 7.03
N GLY A 52 -5.26 21.46 8.18
CA GLY A 52 -6.69 21.49 8.54
C GLY A 52 -7.47 20.31 7.94
N GLY A 53 -8.72 20.12 8.38
CA GLY A 53 -9.55 18.98 7.99
C GLY A 53 -9.49 17.83 8.99
N THR A 54 -9.28 16.59 8.52
CA THR A 54 -9.23 15.43 9.43
C THR A 54 -7.87 15.32 10.11
N VAL A 55 -7.88 15.13 11.43
CA VAL A 55 -6.68 14.82 12.19
C VAL A 55 -6.57 13.30 12.33
N LYS A 56 -5.44 12.75 11.91
CA LYS A 56 -5.17 11.31 11.94
C LYS A 56 -3.78 11.00 12.48
N THR A 57 -3.67 9.87 13.14
CA THR A 57 -2.38 9.28 13.52
C THR A 57 -1.62 8.78 12.28
N VAL A 58 -0.32 8.59 12.40
CA VAL A 58 0.52 7.99 11.35
C VAL A 58 -0.07 6.68 10.81
N LYS A 59 -0.51 5.77 11.69
CA LYS A 59 -1.10 4.48 11.29
C LYS A 59 -2.37 4.66 10.45
N GLN A 60 -3.18 5.68 10.77
CA GLN A 60 -4.39 5.98 10.01
C GLN A 60 -4.06 6.61 8.65
N TRP A 61 -3.04 7.46 8.54
CA TRP A 61 -2.57 7.97 7.24
C TRP A 61 -1.98 6.87 6.36
N GLN A 62 -1.21 5.95 6.92
CA GLN A 62 -0.75 4.74 6.23
C GLN A 62 -1.92 3.88 5.72
N ARG A 63 -3.00 3.77 6.51
CA ARG A 63 -4.22 3.09 6.08
C ARG A 63 -4.93 3.82 4.93
N VAL A 64 -5.04 5.15 5.00
CA VAL A 64 -5.57 5.95 3.88
C VAL A 64 -4.79 5.66 2.60
N TRP A 65 -3.46 5.62 2.66
CA TRP A 65 -2.63 5.27 1.52
C TRP A 65 -2.88 3.84 1.00
N ALA A 66 -3.00 2.87 1.91
CA ALA A 66 -3.32 1.49 1.55
C ALA A 66 -4.69 1.36 0.84
N ASP A 67 -5.71 2.04 1.37
CA ASP A 67 -7.05 2.04 0.80
C ASP A 67 -7.06 2.71 -0.59
N ARG A 68 -6.34 3.83 -0.76
CA ARG A 68 -6.16 4.49 -2.07
C ARG A 68 -5.50 3.59 -3.10
N LYS A 69 -4.44 2.86 -2.74
CA LYS A 69 -3.81 1.86 -3.62
C LYS A 69 -4.78 0.76 -4.03
N TYR A 70 -5.61 0.28 -3.10
CA TYR A 70 -6.62 -0.72 -3.40
C TYR A 70 -7.65 -0.22 -4.41
N LEU A 71 -8.17 1.00 -4.23
CA LEU A 71 -9.14 1.62 -5.14
C LEU A 71 -8.54 1.83 -6.53
N ALA A 72 -7.33 2.37 -6.63
CA ALA A 72 -6.64 2.56 -7.89
C ALA A 72 -6.40 1.24 -8.64
N LYS A 73 -6.01 0.18 -7.92
CA LYS A 73 -5.87 -1.17 -8.49
C LYS A 73 -7.21 -1.73 -8.98
N LYS A 74 -8.30 -1.52 -8.23
CA LYS A 74 -9.64 -1.94 -8.64
C LYS A 74 -10.10 -1.20 -9.91
N ALA A 75 -9.89 0.11 -9.98
CA ALA A 75 -10.20 0.92 -11.15
C ALA A 75 -9.41 0.47 -12.39
N ALA A 76 -8.10 0.24 -12.24
CA ALA A 76 -7.26 -0.28 -13.32
C ALA A 76 -7.73 -1.66 -13.81
N SER A 77 -8.16 -2.53 -12.89
CA SER A 77 -8.71 -3.84 -13.24
C SER A 77 -10.01 -3.75 -14.01
N ALA A 78 -10.96 -2.93 -13.55
CA ALA A 78 -12.24 -2.75 -14.23
C ALA A 78 -12.06 -2.18 -15.64
N SER A 79 -11.21 -1.16 -15.80
CA SER A 79 -10.92 -0.54 -17.09
C SER A 79 -10.36 -1.55 -18.11
N ARG A 80 -9.43 -2.43 -17.69
CA ARG A 80 -8.88 -3.46 -18.58
C ARG A 80 -9.88 -4.55 -18.94
N GLN A 81 -10.72 -4.97 -18.00
CA GLN A 81 -11.76 -5.98 -18.28
C GLN A 81 -12.70 -5.49 -19.37
N SER A 82 -13.13 -4.23 -19.31
CA SER A 82 -13.94 -3.63 -20.36
C SER A 82 -13.19 -3.45 -21.68
N ALA A 83 -11.89 -3.14 -21.65
CA ALA A 83 -11.08 -3.07 -22.86
C ALA A 83 -10.89 -4.43 -23.55
N SER A 84 -10.87 -5.53 -22.78
CA SER A 84 -10.75 -6.90 -23.30
C SER A 84 -12.08 -7.54 -23.75
N ALA A 85 -13.21 -6.91 -23.43
CA ALA A 85 -14.51 -7.42 -23.83
C ALA A 85 -14.74 -7.12 -25.33
N THR A 86 -14.61 -8.12 -26.18
CA THR A 86 -14.72 -8.02 -27.65
C THR A 86 -16.15 -7.93 -28.18
N GLY A 87 -17.15 -7.71 -27.33
CA GLY A 87 -18.50 -7.39 -27.77
C GLY A 87 -18.50 -5.95 -28.27
N GLY A 88 -18.77 -5.71 -29.55
CA GLY A 88 -18.62 -4.41 -30.25
C GLY A 88 -19.51 -3.24 -29.77
N GLY A 89 -19.90 -3.21 -28.50
CA GLY A 89 -20.55 -2.08 -27.84
C GLY A 89 -19.55 -1.16 -27.13
N PRO A 90 -19.97 0.06 -26.79
CA PRO A 90 -19.13 1.02 -26.07
C PRO A 90 -18.74 0.48 -24.69
N SER A 91 -17.52 0.80 -24.24
CA SER A 91 -17.03 0.43 -22.91
C SER A 91 -17.98 0.91 -21.81
N THR A 92 -18.45 0.00 -20.97
CA THR A 92 -19.31 0.31 -19.82
C THR A 92 -18.55 0.64 -18.55
N ALA A 93 -17.21 0.49 -18.54
CA ALA A 93 -16.41 0.85 -17.37
C ALA A 93 -16.25 2.37 -17.24
N PRO A 94 -16.40 2.92 -16.01
CA PRO A 94 -16.04 4.30 -15.74
C PRO A 94 -14.58 4.58 -16.11
N PRO A 95 -14.27 5.79 -16.61
CA PRO A 95 -12.89 6.20 -16.84
C PRO A 95 -12.11 6.21 -15.53
N ILE A 96 -10.84 5.80 -15.59
CA ILE A 96 -9.93 5.85 -14.43
C ILE A 96 -9.72 7.32 -14.05
N SER A 97 -10.00 7.65 -12.78
CA SER A 97 -9.83 9.00 -12.23
C SER A 97 -8.37 9.45 -12.28
N ASP A 98 -8.13 10.76 -12.34
CA ASP A 98 -6.76 11.31 -12.39
C ASP A 98 -5.97 10.97 -11.12
N THR A 99 -6.64 11.00 -9.96
CA THR A 99 -6.08 10.56 -8.68
C THR A 99 -5.61 9.10 -8.76
N ASP A 100 -6.42 8.19 -9.33
CA ASP A 100 -6.06 6.78 -9.48
C ASP A 100 -4.90 6.59 -10.46
N ARG A 101 -4.89 7.31 -11.59
CA ARG A 101 -3.77 7.29 -12.55
C ARG A 101 -2.47 7.71 -11.88
N ARG A 102 -2.52 8.76 -11.06
CA ARG A 102 -1.37 9.25 -10.30
C ARG A 102 -0.86 8.20 -9.31
N ILE A 103 -1.75 7.54 -8.57
CA ILE A 103 -1.40 6.45 -7.67
C ILE A 103 -0.73 5.30 -8.43
N ILE A 104 -1.26 4.93 -9.60
CA ILE A 104 -0.67 3.88 -10.45
C ILE A 104 0.74 4.28 -10.88
N SER A 105 0.95 5.54 -11.29
CA SER A 105 2.27 6.07 -11.67
C SER A 105 3.27 6.03 -10.50
N ILE A 106 2.88 6.46 -9.30
CA ILE A 106 3.74 6.41 -8.09
C ILE A 106 4.20 4.96 -7.82
N MET A 107 3.31 3.99 -7.97
CA MET A 107 3.61 2.59 -7.69
C MET A 107 4.47 1.91 -8.77
N GLY A 108 4.46 2.44 -10.00
CA GLY A 108 5.30 1.98 -11.11
C GLY A 108 4.68 0.88 -11.97
N GLU A 109 5.47 0.41 -12.95
CA GLU A 109 5.04 -0.60 -13.92
C GLU A 109 4.60 -1.91 -13.24
N GLY A 110 3.56 -2.53 -13.78
CA GLY A 110 2.97 -3.74 -13.22
C GLY A 110 2.02 -3.49 -12.04
N PHE A 111 1.98 -2.28 -11.47
CA PHE A 111 0.98 -1.96 -10.46
C PHE A 111 -0.42 -1.98 -11.05
N GLY A 112 -1.27 -2.81 -10.45
CA GLY A 112 -2.63 -2.98 -10.89
C GLY A 112 -2.81 -4.02 -11.99
N SER A 113 -1.76 -4.57 -12.61
CA SER A 113 -1.86 -5.65 -13.62
C SER A 113 -2.51 -6.92 -13.07
N GLN A 114 -3.12 -7.71 -13.96
CA GLN A 114 -3.66 -9.02 -13.62
C GLN A 114 -2.50 -9.97 -13.30
N GLN A 115 -2.48 -10.55 -12.10
CA GLN A 115 -1.58 -11.67 -11.84
C GLN A 115 -2.14 -12.86 -12.63
N VAL A 116 -1.41 -13.31 -13.65
CA VAL A 116 -1.81 -14.42 -14.52
C VAL A 116 -1.60 -15.80 -13.86
N GLU A 117 -1.27 -15.85 -12.58
CA GLU A 117 -0.86 -17.08 -11.93
C GLU A 117 -2.04 -17.76 -11.21
N GLY A 118 -2.65 -18.72 -11.91
CA GLY A 118 -3.42 -19.83 -11.32
C GLY A 118 -4.81 -19.50 -10.79
N ARG A 119 -5.83 -20.07 -11.43
CA ARG A 119 -7.21 -20.16 -10.94
C ARG A 119 -7.24 -20.83 -9.55
N VAL A 120 -7.40 -20.04 -8.48
CA VAL A 120 -7.75 -20.55 -7.13
C VAL A 120 -9.24 -20.25 -6.87
N PRO A 121 -10.05 -21.20 -6.38
CA PRO A 121 -11.49 -21.07 -6.35
C PRO A 121 -11.98 -20.04 -5.31
N ALA A 122 -13.23 -19.62 -5.51
CA ALA A 122 -13.88 -18.53 -4.83
C ALA A 122 -14.08 -18.77 -3.32
N PHE A 123 -13.15 -18.30 -2.50
CA PHE A 123 -13.43 -17.63 -1.23
C PHE A 123 -12.15 -17.00 -0.65
N TYR A 124 -11.91 -15.70 -0.90
CA TYR A 124 -11.00 -14.89 -0.08
C TYR A 124 -11.52 -13.45 0.04
N PRO A 125 -12.30 -13.11 1.07
CA PRO A 125 -12.56 -11.71 1.38
C PRO A 125 -11.34 -11.09 2.09
N VAL A 126 -11.07 -9.83 1.73
CA VAL A 126 -10.09 -8.87 2.30
C VAL A 126 -8.62 -9.05 1.87
N SER A 127 -8.36 -8.94 0.56
CA SER A 127 -7.05 -8.63 -0.03
C SER A 127 -6.86 -7.09 -0.05
N SER A 128 -5.95 -6.48 0.70
CA SER A 128 -4.51 -6.52 0.44
C SER A 128 -3.68 -5.98 1.63
N PHE A 129 -4.17 -6.15 2.87
CA PHE A 129 -3.43 -5.79 4.09
C PHE A 129 -2.20 -6.70 4.38
N ILE A 130 -1.89 -7.68 3.51
CA ILE A 130 -0.98 -8.79 3.79
C ILE A 130 0.13 -8.98 2.74
N SER A 131 0.52 -7.96 1.96
CA SER A 131 1.74 -8.11 1.14
C SER A 131 3.02 -7.97 1.98
N THR A 132 3.02 -7.11 2.99
CA THR A 132 4.19 -6.95 3.89
C THR A 132 4.19 -7.99 5.01
N ILE A 133 3.01 -8.39 5.53
CA ILE A 133 2.90 -9.33 6.64
C ILE A 133 3.24 -10.78 6.22
N LYS A 134 2.92 -11.21 4.98
CA LYS A 134 3.25 -12.56 4.51
C LYS A 134 4.77 -12.77 4.39
N VAL A 135 5.52 -11.76 3.95
CA VAL A 135 6.99 -11.84 3.85
C VAL A 135 7.62 -11.90 5.25
N VAL A 136 7.17 -11.06 6.18
CA VAL A 136 7.72 -11.02 7.54
C VAL A 136 7.34 -12.27 8.35
N LYS A 137 6.13 -12.82 8.17
CA LYS A 137 5.73 -14.09 8.80
C LYS A 137 6.43 -15.31 8.19
N LYS A 138 6.76 -15.29 6.89
CA LYS A 138 7.49 -16.39 6.23
C LYS A 138 8.97 -16.42 6.64
N VAL A 139 9.57 -15.25 6.83
CA VAL A 139 10.94 -15.11 7.39
C VAL A 139 10.98 -15.55 8.86
N PHE A 140 9.97 -15.19 9.66
CA PHE A 140 9.89 -15.61 11.07
C PHE A 140 9.67 -17.12 11.24
N ALA A 141 8.91 -17.76 10.32
CA ALA A 141 8.67 -19.20 10.35
C ALA A 141 9.90 -20.05 9.93
N LEU A 142 10.76 -19.52 9.06
CA LEU A 142 11.98 -20.23 8.63
C LEU A 142 13.09 -20.25 9.69
N CYS A 143 13.17 -19.21 10.54
CA CYS A 143 14.07 -19.20 11.71
C CYS A 143 13.62 -20.15 12.83
N MET A 144 12.34 -20.52 12.90
CA MET A 144 11.83 -21.43 13.94
C MET A 144 11.98 -22.92 13.59
N ILE A 145 12.20 -23.26 12.31
CA ILE A 145 12.32 -24.65 11.85
C ILE A 145 13.80 -25.07 11.72
N SER A 146 14.71 -24.11 11.54
CA SER A 146 16.16 -24.36 11.61
C SER A 146 16.65 -24.01 13.01
N GLY A 147 16.57 -24.99 13.94
CA GLY A 147 17.00 -24.86 15.33
C GLY A 147 18.50 -24.53 15.51
N LEU A 148 18.87 -23.29 15.23
CA LEU A 148 20.20 -22.74 15.43
C LEU A 148 20.10 -21.52 16.36
N CYS A 149 20.60 -21.73 17.57
CA CYS A 149 21.02 -20.74 18.56
C CYS A 149 19.95 -20.09 19.46
N MET A 150 19.30 -20.91 20.29
CA MET A 150 19.04 -20.54 21.69
C MET A 150 20.30 -20.80 22.53
N ILE A 151 21.37 -20.04 22.29
CA ILE A 151 22.51 -19.98 23.22
C ILE A 151 22.86 -18.51 23.41
N SER A 152 22.42 -18.00 24.57
CA SER A 152 23.05 -16.97 25.41
C SER A 152 22.03 -15.95 25.87
N LEU A 153 21.21 -16.35 26.84
CA LEU A 153 20.60 -15.42 27.79
C LEU A 153 20.67 -16.01 29.20
N SER A 154 21.90 -16.26 29.64
CA SER A 154 22.31 -16.37 31.05
C SER A 154 23.66 -15.68 31.15
N ILE A 155 23.86 -14.85 32.18
CA ILE A 155 25.01 -13.95 32.45
C ILE A 155 24.75 -12.50 31.99
N LEU A 156 23.93 -11.75 32.73
CA LEU A 156 24.42 -10.79 33.73
C LEU A 156 23.22 -10.18 34.49
N LEU A 157 23.14 -10.53 35.79
CA LEU A 157 22.34 -9.96 36.90
C LEU A 157 20.84 -9.76 36.70
#